data_AF-A0A5Q4DT73-F1
#
_entry.id   AF-A0A5Q4DT73-F1
#
_cell.length_a   1.000
_cell.length_b   1.000
_cell.length_c   1.000
_cell.angle_alpha   90.00
_cell.angle_beta   90.00
_cell.angle_gamma   90.00
#
_symmetry.space_group_name_H-M   'P 1'
#
loop_
_entity.id
_entity.type
_entity.pdbx_description
1 polymer ?
#
loop_
_entity_poly.entity_id
_entity_poly.type
_entity_poly.pdbx_seq_one_letter_code
_entity_poly.pdbx_strand_id
1 'polypeptide(L)'
;MTADLKSELIRQAREMGFDACAITRPDAIAQAPERLRAFVDEGRHGQMGWMAERMHWRANPAALWPQARSIIMLAESYTPDYNPLDLL
;
A
#
# COMPACT_ATOMS: atom_id res chain seq x y z
N MET A 1 17.68 -2.43 -10.46
CA MET A 1 18.31 -2.00 -9.20
C MET A 1 19.52 -2.88 -9.01
N THR A 2 20.72 -2.32 -8.98
CA THR A 2 21.87 -3.05 -8.44
C THR A 2 21.43 -3.57 -7.07
N ALA A 3 21.65 -4.85 -6.77
CA ALA A 3 21.14 -5.48 -5.54
C ALA A 3 21.46 -4.65 -4.28
N ASP A 4 22.56 -3.91 -4.35
CA ASP A 4 23.04 -2.91 -3.40
C ASP A 4 22.00 -1.84 -2.99
N LEU A 5 21.39 -1.13 -3.95
CA LEU A 5 20.45 -0.03 -3.63
C LEU A 5 19.18 -0.54 -2.93
N LYS A 6 18.69 -1.72 -3.31
CA LYS A 6 17.50 -2.32 -2.68
C LYS A 6 17.78 -2.61 -1.21
N SER A 7 18.90 -3.27 -0.94
CA SER A 7 19.30 -3.65 0.41
C SER A 7 19.51 -2.42 1.29
N GLU A 8 20.13 -1.37 0.73
CA GLU A 8 20.36 -0.11 1.43
C GLU A 8 19.06 0.61 1.82
N LEU A 9 18.07 0.67 0.91
CA LEU A 9 16.76 1.25 1.22
C LEU A 9 16.03 0.46 2.33
N ILE A 10 16.11 -0.87 2.31
CA ILE A 10 15.51 -1.72 3.35
C ILE A 10 16.22 -1.52 4.70
N ARG A 11 17.56 -1.41 4.68
CA ARG A 11 18.36 -1.11 5.88
C ARG A 11 17.97 0.25 6.47
N GLN A 12 17.92 1.30 5.66
CA GLN A 12 17.53 2.63 6.11
C GLN A 12 16.11 2.66 6.68
N ALA A 13 15.15 1.96 6.05
CA ALA A 13 13.79 1.88 6.57
C ALA A 13 13.74 1.25 7.97
N ARG A 14 14.51 0.18 8.20
CA ARG A 14 14.63 -0.47 9.53
C ARG A 14 15.23 0.49 10.56
N GLU A 15 16.26 1.25 10.19
CA GLU A 15 16.91 2.23 11.08
C GLU A 15 16.00 3.40 11.42
N MET A 16 15.07 3.75 10.53
CA MET A 16 14.03 4.75 10.77
C MET A 16 12.89 4.24 11.66
N GLY A 17 12.88 2.95 12.02
CA GLY A 17 11.89 2.36 12.92
C GLY A 17 10.77 1.57 12.24
N PHE A 18 10.72 1.51 10.90
CA PHE A 18 9.67 0.75 10.22
C PHE A 18 9.85 -0.76 10.45
N ASP A 19 8.76 -1.44 10.85
CA ASP A 19 8.73 -2.88 11.06
C ASP A 19 8.97 -3.70 9.79
N ALA A 20 8.48 -3.19 8.64
CA ALA A 20 8.73 -3.82 7.35
C ALA A 20 8.92 -2.80 6.22
N CYS A 21 9.76 -3.19 5.26
CA CYS A 21 10.00 -2.47 4.02
C CYS A 21 10.07 -3.45 2.85
N ALA A 22 9.31 -3.17 1.79
CA ALA A 22 9.31 -3.95 0.56
C ALA A 22 9.30 -3.03 -0.66
N ILE A 23 9.75 -3.55 -1.81
CA ILE A 23 9.75 -2.81 -3.07
C ILE A 23 9.06 -3.63 -4.13
N THR A 24 8.08 -3.03 -4.80
CA THR A 24 7.29 -3.67 -5.85
C THR A 24 7.23 -2.82 -7.12
N ARG A 25 6.74 -3.41 -8.22
CA ARG A 25 6.48 -2.68 -9.45
C ARG A 25 5.09 -2.01 -9.41
N PRO A 26 4.88 -0.90 -10.12
CA PRO A 26 3.58 -0.24 -10.19
C PRO A 26 2.44 -1.10 -10.76
N ASP A 27 2.77 -2.11 -11.57
CA ASP A 27 1.84 -3.05 -12.21
C ASP A 27 1.57 -4.33 -11.39
N ALA A 28 2.09 -4.42 -10.16
CA ALA A 28 1.97 -5.63 -9.32
C ALA A 28 0.57 -5.87 -8.71
N ILE A 29 -0.44 -5.11 -9.12
CA ILE A 29 -1.81 -5.14 -8.56
C ILE A 29 -2.88 -5.54 -9.58
N ALA A 30 -2.59 -6.52 -10.45
CA ALA A 30 -3.45 -6.88 -11.60
C ALA A 30 -4.95 -7.09 -11.27
N GLN A 31 -5.27 -7.59 -10.07
CA GLN A 31 -6.65 -7.85 -9.63
C GLN A 31 -7.33 -6.64 -8.97
N ALA A 32 -6.58 -5.60 -8.60
CA ALA A 32 -7.09 -4.46 -7.86
C ALA A 32 -8.16 -3.65 -8.62
N PRO A 33 -8.04 -3.37 -9.93
CA PRO A 33 -9.06 -2.62 -10.66
C PRO A 33 -10.45 -3.24 -10.58
N GLU A 34 -10.55 -4.53 -10.89
CA GLU A 34 -11.84 -5.24 -10.92
C GLU A 34 -12.42 -5.41 -9.53
N ARG A 35 -11.59 -5.73 -8.53
CA ARG A 35 -12.02 -5.84 -7.13
C ARG A 35 -12.50 -4.50 -6.58
N LEU A 36 -11.79 -3.40 -6.88
CA LEU A 36 -12.20 -2.07 -6.47
C LEU A 36 -13.53 -1.68 -7.11
N ARG A 37 -13.72 -1.98 -8.40
CA ARG A 37 -14.98 -1.75 -9.10
C ARG A 37 -16.13 -2.49 -8.43
N ALA A 38 -16.00 -3.80 -8.22
CA ALA A 38 -17.02 -4.58 -7.53
C ALA A 38 -17.32 -4.03 -6.12
N PHE A 39 -16.27 -3.68 -5.35
CA PHE A 39 -16.43 -3.11 -4.01
C PHE A 39 -17.21 -1.78 -4.01
N VAL A 40 -16.94 -0.90 -4.98
CA VAL A 40 -17.63 0.38 -5.10
C VAL A 40 -19.07 0.20 -5.60
N ASP A 41 -19.29 -0.64 -6.62
CA ASP A 41 -20.60 -0.95 -7.19
C ASP A 41 -21.55 -1.54 -6.14
N GLU A 42 -21.01 -2.34 -5.20
CA GLU A 42 -21.76 -2.92 -4.07
C GLU A 42 -21.99 -1.94 -2.91
N GLY A 43 -21.59 -0.66 -3.03
CA GLY A 43 -21.78 0.35 -1.98
C GLY A 43 -20.93 0.13 -0.72
N ARG A 44 -19.92 -0.77 -0.75
CA ARG A 44 -19.10 -1.12 0.42
C ARG A 44 -18.14 -0.01 0.87
N HIS A 45 -18.05 1.08 0.11
CA HIS A 45 -17.21 2.24 0.43
C HIS A 45 -17.87 3.21 1.44
N GLY A 46 -19.11 2.97 1.86
CA GLY A 46 -19.79 3.76 2.89
C GLY A 46 -19.85 5.25 2.51
N GLN A 47 -19.34 6.12 3.39
CA GLN A 47 -19.31 7.57 3.16
C GLN A 47 -18.08 8.04 2.35
N MET A 48 -17.21 7.13 1.91
CA MET A 48 -15.98 7.48 1.17
C MET A 48 -16.27 7.79 -0.30
N GLY A 49 -17.09 8.81 -0.59
CA GLY A 49 -17.44 9.20 -1.97
C GLY A 49 -16.22 9.48 -2.86
N TRP A 50 -15.15 10.01 -2.26
CA TRP A 50 -13.86 10.19 -2.93
C TRP A 50 -13.27 8.90 -3.51
N MET A 51 -13.64 7.73 -2.98
CA MET A 51 -13.15 6.44 -3.46
C MET A 51 -13.68 6.16 -4.86
N ALA A 52 -14.98 6.40 -5.07
CA ALA A 52 -15.64 6.27 -6.36
C ALA A 52 -15.10 7.32 -7.35
N GLU A 53 -14.93 8.56 -6.91
CA GLU A 53 -14.42 9.66 -7.76
C GLU A 53 -12.98 9.41 -8.27
N ARG A 54 -12.14 8.74 -7.47
CA ARG A 54 -10.70 8.58 -7.72
C ARG A 54 -10.28 7.14 -8.00
N MET A 55 -11.21 6.30 -8.45
CA MET A 55 -10.93 4.88 -8.73
C MET A 55 -9.79 4.68 -9.73
N HIS A 56 -9.68 5.53 -10.75
CA HIS A 56 -8.67 5.42 -11.80
C HIS A 56 -7.23 5.49 -11.26
N TRP A 57 -6.94 6.35 -10.28
CA TRP A 57 -5.63 6.40 -9.62
C TRP A 57 -5.39 5.20 -8.69
N ARG A 58 -6.43 4.73 -8.00
CA ARG A 58 -6.33 3.59 -7.07
C ARG A 58 -6.16 2.24 -7.78
N ALA A 59 -6.77 2.13 -8.96
CA ALA A 59 -6.66 0.95 -9.81
C ALA A 59 -5.34 0.90 -10.58
N ASN A 60 -4.70 2.05 -10.81
CA ASN A 60 -3.48 2.13 -11.60
C ASN A 60 -2.50 3.18 -11.05
N PRO A 61 -1.46 2.76 -10.29
CA PRO A 61 -0.43 3.66 -9.78
C PRO A 61 0.29 4.45 -10.89
N ALA A 62 0.40 3.92 -12.11
CA ALA A 62 1.00 4.64 -13.23
C ALA A 62 0.13 5.80 -13.75
N ALA A 63 -1.18 5.80 -13.45
CA ALA A 63 -2.04 6.95 -13.75
C ALA A 63 -1.77 8.15 -12.82
N LEU A 64 -1.21 7.89 -11.63
CA LEU A 64 -0.82 8.94 -10.69
C LEU A 64 0.55 9.52 -11.03
N TRP A 65 1.52 8.65 -11.33
CA TRP A 65 2.88 9.05 -11.69
C TRP A 65 3.45 8.14 -12.79
N PRO A 66 3.32 8.51 -14.08
CA PRO A 66 3.69 7.65 -15.21
C PRO A 66 5.16 7.24 -15.24
N GLN A 67 6.06 8.07 -14.73
CA GLN A 67 7.50 7.82 -14.73
C GLN A 67 7.95 6.90 -13.59
N ALA A 68 7.06 6.52 -12.68
CA ALA A 68 7.40 5.71 -11.52
C ALA A 68 7.75 4.28 -11.99
N ARG A 69 8.91 3.78 -11.57
CA ARG A 69 9.39 2.44 -11.95
C ARG A 69 9.28 1.41 -10.83
N SER A 70 9.18 1.89 -9.59
CA SER A 70 9.13 1.09 -8.38
C SER A 70 8.41 1.85 -7.28
N ILE A 71 7.75 1.11 -6.40
CA ILE A 71 7.05 1.62 -5.22
C ILE A 71 7.72 1.04 -3.99
N ILE A 72 8.08 1.90 -3.04
CA ILE A 72 8.57 1.50 -1.72
C ILE A 72 7.35 1.44 -0.78
N MET A 73 7.12 0.27 -0.19
CA MET A 73 6.06 0.02 0.77
C MET A 73 6.69 -0.07 2.16
N LEU A 74 6.20 0.75 3.09
CA LEU A 74 6.62 0.77 4.48
C LEU A 74 5.44 0.34 5.35
N ALA A 75 5.70 -0.43 6.40
CA ALA A 75 4.68 -0.85 7.34
C ALA A 75 5.14 -0.65 8.78
N GLU A 76 4.18 -0.25 9.61
CA GLU A 76 4.32 -0.02 11.05
C GLU A 76 3.22 -0.83 11.75
N SER A 77 3.62 -1.63 12.73
CA SER A 77 2.72 -2.36 13.62
C SER A 77 2.18 -1.39 14.66
N TYR A 78 0.87 -1.18 14.63
CA TYR A 78 0.14 -0.45 15.67
C TYR A 78 -0.38 -1.39 16.78
N THR A 79 0.18 -2.60 16.89
CA THR A 79 -0.19 -3.57 17.94
C THR A 79 0.19 -3.01 19.31
N PRO A 80 -0.71 -3.07 20.31
CA PRO A 80 -0.37 -2.65 21.66
C PRO A 80 0.69 -3.56 22.30
N ASP A 81 1.46 -3.03 23.26
CA ASP A 81 2.46 -3.78 24.04
C ASP A 81 1.85 -4.78 25.05
N TYR A 82 0.52 -4.85 25.11
CA TYR A 82 -0.23 -5.72 25.99
C TYR A 82 -1.20 -6.57 25.16
N ASN A 83 -1.69 -7.67 25.75
CA ASN A 83 -2.71 -8.48 25.10
C ASN A 83 -4.04 -7.70 25.06
N PRO A 84 -4.55 -7.31 23.87
CA PRO A 84 -5.77 -6.50 23.78
C PRO A 84 -7.01 -7.22 24.33
N LEU A 85 -6.99 -8.55 24.47
CA LEU A 85 -8.08 -9.31 25.08
C LEU A 85 -8.17 -9.14 26.60
N ASP A 86 -7.11 -8.67 27.26
CA ASP A 86 -7.13 -8.43 28.71
C ASP A 86 -8.02 -7.23 29.10
N LEU A 87 -8.48 -6.43 28.12
CA LEU A 87 -9.37 -5.28 28.31
C LEU A 87 -10.85 -5.57 28.03
N LEU A 88 -11.21 -6.80 27.65
CA LEU A 88 -12.59 -7.23 27.39
C LEU A 88 -13.23 -7.85 28.64
#